data_AF-A0A7S3S3F7-F1
#
_entry.id   AF-A0A7S3S3F7-F1
#
_cell.length_a   1.000
_cell.length_b   1.000
_cell.length_c   1.000
_cell.angle_alpha   90.00
_cell.angle_beta   90.00
_cell.angle_gamma   90.00
#
_symmetry.space_group_name_H-M   'P 1'
#
loop_
_entity.id
_entity.type
_entity.pdbx_description
1 polymer ?
#
loop_
_entity_poly.entity_id
_entity_poly.type
_entity_poly.pdbx_seq_one_letter_code
_entity_poly.pdbx_strand_id
1 'polypeptide(L)'
;PPAAAAGRPRAPPAEASLHEALAPRADSLDGTRAALAALFPNRTLAAVRAPDAVDLAELASASGLPDADSPFAGSFAASAQRALGLLQPKAVGGAPLSGELLAAALHGLVAQLQAGAPRGLSLTATVYALMQEWASAAVTSGRRAFSRVAPPLTEMRGQLAVALPAASLELLLRNATKAAYEAFLARLASVADADDPAAWLQPYAEQLRIAVEGEAARRRLAHAHAAALAQERAVSRRLRDEAGASRDEIERLLALRDASSRLERWRGLAADLAMFALAAGSAVLPGGGGLNRLGPALRVAPALFSSLFAWRVIRRPVPALLRSLGHALHLPGCAPAPPAAADAT
;
A
#
# COMPACT_ATOMS: atom_id res chain seq x y z
N PRO A 1 -7.10 17.51 97.79
CA PRO A 1 -6.25 16.80 96.79
C PRO A 1 -7.07 16.45 95.53
N PRO A 2 -6.86 17.15 94.41
CA PRO A 2 -7.57 16.86 93.17
C PRO A 2 -7.02 15.56 92.56
N ALA A 3 -7.94 14.68 92.17
CA ALA A 3 -7.66 13.38 91.58
C ALA A 3 -6.86 13.54 90.29
N ALA A 4 -5.77 12.76 90.19
CA ALA A 4 -4.96 12.63 88.99
C ALA A 4 -5.87 12.21 87.82
N ALA A 5 -6.01 13.10 86.84
CA ALA A 5 -6.58 12.78 85.55
C ALA A 5 -5.72 11.67 84.93
N ALA A 6 -6.24 10.44 84.96
CA ALA A 6 -5.66 9.29 84.30
C ALA A 6 -5.44 9.66 82.83
N GLY A 7 -4.17 9.81 82.46
CA GLY A 7 -3.77 10.05 81.09
C GLY A 7 -4.31 8.93 80.22
N ARG A 8 -5.23 9.27 79.30
CA ARG A 8 -5.59 8.34 78.22
C ARG A 8 -4.29 7.95 77.51
N PRO A 9 -4.05 6.65 77.24
CA PRO A 9 -2.90 6.24 76.47
C PRO A 9 -2.94 7.01 75.15
N ARG A 10 -1.88 7.77 74.86
CA ARG A 10 -1.69 8.40 73.55
C ARG A 10 -1.86 7.29 72.52
N ALA A 11 -2.87 7.40 71.67
CA ALA A 11 -3.05 6.48 70.57
C ALA A 11 -1.70 6.37 69.83
N PRO A 12 -1.25 5.15 69.49
CA PRO A 12 -0.02 4.99 68.74
C PRO A 12 -0.08 5.86 67.47
N PRO A 13 1.05 6.41 67.03
CA PRO A 13 1.10 7.17 65.79
C PRO A 13 0.51 6.30 64.66
N ALA A 14 -0.26 6.90 63.76
CA ALA A 14 -1.04 6.18 62.74
C ALA A 14 -0.19 5.21 61.88
N GLU A 15 1.11 5.49 61.73
CA GLU A 15 2.08 4.64 61.05
C GLU A 15 2.37 3.34 61.80
N ALA A 16 2.48 3.37 63.13
CA ALA A 16 2.64 2.19 63.96
C ALA A 16 1.38 1.30 63.90
N SER A 17 0.18 1.93 63.91
CA SER A 17 -1.09 1.22 63.73
C SER A 17 -1.22 0.57 62.36
N LEU A 18 -0.72 1.22 61.30
CA LEU A 18 -0.71 0.66 59.95
C LEU A 18 0.24 -0.55 59.86
N HIS A 19 1.42 -0.45 60.46
CA HIS A 19 2.39 -1.55 60.49
C HIS A 19 1.82 -2.77 61.22
N GLU A 20 1.18 -2.54 62.37
CA GLU A 20 0.51 -3.59 63.15
C GLU A 20 -0.71 -4.21 62.44
N ALA A 21 -1.46 -3.40 61.70
CA ALA A 21 -2.60 -3.87 60.92
C ALA A 21 -2.20 -4.76 59.74
N LEU A 22 -0.99 -4.58 59.20
CA LEU A 22 -0.46 -5.35 58.07
C LEU A 22 0.46 -6.50 58.47
N ALA A 23 0.78 -6.64 59.76
CA ALA A 23 1.56 -7.77 60.27
C ALA A 23 0.79 -9.11 60.09
N PRO A 24 1.50 -10.21 59.77
CA PRO A 24 0.88 -11.53 59.64
C PRO A 24 0.31 -12.00 60.99
N ARG A 25 -0.86 -12.65 60.96
CA ARG A 25 -1.58 -13.12 62.18
C ARG A 25 -1.97 -14.60 62.14
N ALA A 26 -1.51 -15.34 61.13
CA ALA A 26 -1.88 -16.73 60.84
C ALA A 26 -3.39 -16.93 60.61
N ASP A 27 -4.03 -15.97 59.93
CA ASP A 27 -5.46 -16.05 59.59
C ASP A 27 -5.70 -16.00 58.05
N SER A 28 -6.95 -16.18 57.65
CA SER A 28 -7.36 -16.19 56.23
C SER A 28 -7.07 -14.88 55.46
N LEU A 29 -6.77 -13.78 56.15
CA LEU A 29 -6.51 -12.46 55.58
C LEU A 29 -5.01 -12.20 55.37
N ASP A 30 -4.11 -13.10 55.81
CA ASP A 30 -2.67 -12.92 55.63
C ASP A 30 -2.25 -12.80 54.16
N GLY A 31 -2.91 -13.54 53.26
CA GLY A 31 -2.70 -13.38 51.82
C GLY A 31 -3.05 -11.98 51.32
N THR A 32 -4.10 -11.36 51.86
CA THR A 32 -4.50 -9.98 51.54
C THR A 32 -3.52 -8.97 52.12
N ARG A 33 -3.08 -9.16 53.37
CA ARG A 33 -2.08 -8.30 54.02
C ARG A 33 -0.75 -8.31 53.25
N ALA A 34 -0.29 -9.49 52.85
CA ALA A 34 0.91 -9.65 52.02
C ALA A 34 0.74 -8.99 50.64
N ALA A 35 -0.41 -9.14 49.99
CA ALA A 35 -0.69 -8.51 48.71
C ALA A 35 -0.75 -6.98 48.80
N LEU A 36 -1.41 -6.42 49.81
CA LEU A 36 -1.42 -4.98 50.07
C LEU A 36 0.00 -4.45 50.30
N ALA A 37 0.83 -5.22 50.99
CA ALA A 37 2.21 -4.85 51.24
C ALA A 37 3.10 -4.89 49.99
N ALA A 38 2.85 -5.83 49.09
CA ALA A 38 3.59 -5.98 47.84
C ALA A 38 3.14 -4.98 46.75
N LEU A 39 1.84 -4.72 46.64
CA LEU A 39 1.24 -3.90 45.57
C LEU A 39 1.33 -2.40 45.83
N PHE A 40 1.32 -1.98 47.10
CA PHE A 40 1.31 -0.58 47.50
C PHE A 40 2.56 -0.27 48.33
N PRO A 41 3.67 0.17 47.71
CA PRO A 41 4.88 0.50 48.44
C PRO A 41 4.64 1.69 49.39
N ASN A 42 3.90 2.69 48.92
CA ASN A 42 3.51 3.88 49.69
C ASN A 42 2.13 3.66 50.31
N ARG A 43 2.08 3.27 51.59
CA ARG A 43 0.85 3.08 52.35
C ARG A 43 0.76 4.13 53.44
N THR A 44 -0.40 4.76 53.57
CA THR A 44 -0.65 5.76 54.60
C THR A 44 -1.95 5.47 55.32
N LEU A 45 -1.98 5.84 56.60
CA LEU A 45 -3.17 5.75 57.43
C LEU A 45 -3.47 7.14 57.98
N ALA A 46 -4.72 7.58 57.81
CA ALA A 46 -5.23 8.80 58.40
C ALA A 46 -6.42 8.43 59.29
N ALA A 47 -6.35 8.85 60.56
CA ALA A 47 -7.46 8.69 61.49
C ALA A 47 -8.31 9.95 61.43
N VAL A 48 -9.51 9.83 60.88
CA VAL A 48 -10.53 10.90 60.88
C VAL A 48 -11.48 10.63 62.04
N ARG A 49 -11.79 11.66 62.83
CA ARG A 49 -12.76 11.53 63.92
C ARG A 49 -14.16 11.31 63.33
N ALA A 50 -15.04 10.62 64.04
CA ALA A 50 -16.43 10.56 63.64
C ALA A 50 -17.10 11.94 63.84
N PRO A 51 -17.92 12.42 62.89
CA PRO A 51 -18.72 13.62 63.07
C PRO A 51 -19.76 13.39 64.18
N ASP A 52 -20.00 14.40 65.00
CA ASP A 52 -21.06 14.36 66.01
C ASP A 52 -22.41 14.83 65.46
N ALA A 53 -23.44 14.86 66.30
CA ALA A 53 -24.79 15.23 65.87
C ALA A 53 -24.90 16.67 65.35
N VAL A 54 -24.03 17.58 65.83
CA VAL A 54 -23.99 18.98 65.39
C VAL A 54 -23.32 19.05 64.03
N ASP A 55 -22.16 18.40 63.87
CA ASP A 55 -21.45 18.29 62.60
C ASP A 55 -22.35 17.71 61.49
N LEU A 56 -23.13 16.66 61.82
CA LEU A 56 -24.05 16.01 60.88
C LEU A 56 -25.23 16.92 60.49
N ALA A 57 -25.77 17.70 61.43
CA ALA A 57 -26.84 18.65 61.15
C ALA A 57 -26.34 19.79 60.24
N GLU A 58 -25.10 20.24 60.43
CA GLU A 58 -24.47 21.27 59.60
C GLU A 58 -24.12 20.76 58.20
N LEU A 59 -23.60 19.53 58.08
CA LEU A 59 -23.37 18.87 56.79
C LEU A 59 -24.67 18.66 55.99
N ALA A 60 -25.79 18.45 56.67
CA ALA A 60 -27.11 18.31 56.05
C ALA A 60 -27.77 19.67 55.71
N SER A 61 -27.18 20.77 56.18
CA SER A 61 -27.69 22.12 55.92
C SER A 61 -27.21 22.65 54.56
N ALA A 62 -27.74 23.80 54.13
CA ALA A 62 -27.38 24.42 52.86
C ALA A 62 -25.91 24.87 52.76
N SER A 63 -25.23 25.10 53.89
CA SER A 63 -23.79 25.41 53.90
C SER A 63 -22.93 24.20 53.59
N GLY A 64 -23.41 22.99 53.90
CA GLY A 64 -22.73 21.71 53.66
C GLY A 64 -21.35 21.59 54.34
N LEU A 65 -21.05 22.45 55.32
CA LEU A 65 -19.75 22.53 55.97
C LEU A 65 -19.94 22.59 57.49
N PRO A 66 -19.24 21.72 58.25
CA PRO A 66 -19.24 21.78 59.70
C PRO A 66 -18.41 22.97 60.21
N ASP A 67 -18.62 23.37 61.45
CA ASP A 67 -17.82 24.38 62.13
C ASP A 67 -16.31 24.04 62.04
N ALA A 68 -15.50 25.04 61.68
CA ALA A 68 -14.07 24.88 61.46
C ALA A 68 -13.32 24.49 62.75
N ASP A 69 -13.86 24.90 63.90
CA ASP A 69 -13.32 24.58 65.22
C ASP A 69 -13.79 23.21 65.74
N SER A 70 -14.69 22.52 65.02
CA SER A 70 -15.12 21.18 65.38
C SER A 70 -13.93 20.20 65.32
N PRO A 71 -13.87 19.23 66.26
CA PRO A 71 -12.79 18.25 66.24
C PRO A 71 -12.88 17.30 65.03
N PHE A 72 -14.06 17.16 64.43
CA PHE A 72 -14.24 16.48 63.16
C PHE A 72 -13.57 17.26 62.02
N ALA A 73 -13.96 18.53 61.82
CA ALA A 73 -13.40 19.38 60.75
C ALA A 73 -11.89 19.50 60.85
N GLY A 74 -11.34 19.70 62.06
CA GLY A 74 -9.89 19.73 62.29
C GLY A 74 -9.18 18.43 61.90
N SER A 75 -9.75 17.26 62.26
CA SER A 75 -9.17 15.96 61.90
C SER A 75 -9.28 15.64 60.41
N PHE A 76 -10.39 16.06 59.78
CA PHE A 76 -10.61 15.95 58.34
C PHE A 76 -9.64 16.84 57.57
N ALA A 77 -9.52 18.12 57.94
CA ALA A 77 -8.61 19.07 57.30
C ALA A 77 -7.15 18.61 57.41
N ALA A 78 -6.71 18.13 58.58
CA ALA A 78 -5.38 17.57 58.75
C ALA A 78 -5.13 16.33 57.87
N SER A 79 -6.14 15.47 57.71
CA SER A 79 -6.07 14.29 56.84
C SER A 79 -6.05 14.66 55.36
N ALA A 80 -6.86 15.63 54.96
CA ALA A 80 -6.89 16.17 53.61
C ALA A 80 -5.56 16.85 53.24
N GLN A 81 -5.02 17.70 54.13
CA GLN A 81 -3.71 18.32 53.93
C GLN A 81 -2.60 17.27 53.79
N ARG A 82 -2.61 16.22 54.60
CA ARG A 82 -1.67 15.10 54.46
C ARG A 82 -1.81 14.41 53.11
N ALA A 83 -3.04 14.13 52.66
CA ALA A 83 -3.28 13.52 51.35
C ALA A 83 -2.82 14.42 50.19
N LEU A 84 -3.11 15.73 50.28
CA LEU A 84 -2.69 16.73 49.29
C LEU A 84 -1.16 16.87 49.23
N GLY A 85 -0.48 16.85 50.37
CA GLY A 85 0.98 16.89 50.45
C GLY A 85 1.68 15.64 49.91
N LEU A 86 0.93 14.56 49.68
CA LEU A 86 1.42 13.30 49.11
C LEU A 86 0.98 13.09 47.66
N LEU A 87 0.33 14.09 47.04
CA LEU A 87 -0.07 13.99 45.65
C LEU A 87 1.15 13.84 44.76
N GLN A 88 1.17 12.73 44.04
CA GLN A 88 2.14 12.48 42.97
C GLN A 88 1.39 12.36 41.65
N PRO A 89 1.96 12.88 40.56
CA PRO A 89 1.38 12.67 39.25
C PRO A 89 1.29 11.17 38.97
N LYS A 90 0.17 10.75 38.36
CA LYS A 90 -0.01 9.34 38.04
C LYS A 90 1.04 8.93 37.02
N ALA A 91 1.89 7.96 37.38
CA ALA A 91 2.98 7.54 36.51
C ALA A 91 2.82 6.10 36.00
N VAL A 92 3.36 5.85 34.80
CA VAL A 92 3.55 4.52 34.20
C VAL A 92 5.00 4.40 33.78
N GLY A 93 5.68 3.32 34.19
CA GLY A 93 7.11 3.14 33.90
C GLY A 93 8.01 4.24 34.52
N GLY A 94 7.55 4.92 35.55
CA GLY A 94 8.26 6.04 36.19
C GLY A 94 8.02 7.41 35.57
N ALA A 95 7.28 7.50 34.46
CA ALA A 95 6.97 8.76 33.80
C ALA A 95 5.53 9.22 34.08
N PRO A 96 5.30 10.52 34.32
CA PRO A 96 3.97 11.06 34.56
C PRO A 96 3.08 10.95 33.32
N LEU A 97 1.82 10.58 33.51
CA LEU A 97 0.79 10.57 32.49
C LEU A 97 0.12 11.95 32.41
N SER A 98 -0.05 12.48 31.21
CA SER A 98 -0.96 13.61 31.01
C SER A 98 -2.42 13.22 31.21
N GLY A 99 -3.25 14.24 31.46
CA GLY A 99 -4.70 14.07 31.54
C GLY A 99 -5.31 13.46 30.27
N GLU A 100 -4.80 13.82 29.08
CA GLU A 100 -5.29 13.28 27.80
C GLU A 100 -5.01 11.78 27.68
N LEU A 101 -3.77 11.35 27.96
CA LEU A 101 -3.39 9.94 27.90
C LEU A 101 -4.09 9.12 28.99
N LEU A 102 -4.23 9.68 30.19
CA LEU A 102 -4.98 9.03 31.26
C LEU A 102 -6.45 8.84 30.87
N ALA A 103 -7.10 9.84 30.28
CA ALA A 103 -8.47 9.74 29.80
C ALA A 103 -8.60 8.65 28.72
N ALA A 104 -7.73 8.67 27.70
CA ALA A 104 -7.73 7.64 26.65
C ALA A 104 -7.51 6.23 27.22
N ALA A 105 -6.58 6.07 28.17
CA ALA A 105 -6.31 4.79 28.83
C ALA A 105 -7.50 4.30 29.66
N LEU A 106 -8.20 5.20 30.35
CA LEU A 106 -9.43 4.86 31.09
C LEU A 106 -10.54 4.39 30.15
N HIS A 107 -10.74 5.08 29.01
CA HIS A 107 -11.69 4.63 27.99
C HIS A 107 -11.34 3.21 27.48
N GLY A 108 -10.06 2.95 27.21
CA GLY A 108 -9.60 1.62 26.80
C GLY A 108 -9.82 0.53 27.86
N LEU A 109 -9.56 0.85 29.13
CA LEU A 109 -9.82 -0.07 30.25
C LEU A 109 -11.31 -0.37 30.43
N VAL A 110 -12.17 0.65 30.29
CA VAL A 110 -13.64 0.48 30.34
C VAL A 110 -14.11 -0.42 29.20
N ALA A 111 -13.60 -0.23 27.98
CA ALA A 111 -13.93 -1.09 26.85
C ALA A 111 -13.50 -2.55 27.09
N GLN A 112 -12.31 -2.78 27.65
CA GLN A 112 -11.82 -4.12 28.00
C GLN A 112 -12.69 -4.77 29.09
N LEU A 113 -13.08 -4.00 30.11
CA LEU A 113 -14.01 -4.44 31.15
C LEU A 113 -15.36 -4.86 30.56
N GLN A 114 -15.93 -4.03 29.69
CA GLN A 114 -17.21 -4.30 29.03
C GLN A 114 -17.14 -5.52 28.10
N ALA A 115 -15.99 -5.76 27.46
CA ALA A 115 -15.74 -6.93 26.64
C ALA A 115 -15.55 -8.23 27.45
N GLY A 116 -15.66 -8.18 28.78
CA GLY A 116 -15.53 -9.35 29.64
C GLY A 116 -14.09 -9.86 29.75
N ALA A 117 -13.08 -8.98 29.63
CA ALA A 117 -11.67 -9.35 29.73
C ALA A 117 -11.41 -10.13 31.04
N PRO A 118 -11.09 -11.44 30.97
CA PRO A 118 -11.21 -12.29 32.14
C PRO A 118 -10.08 -12.12 33.16
N ARG A 119 -8.89 -11.63 32.77
CA ARG A 119 -7.73 -11.43 33.66
C ARG A 119 -6.78 -10.37 33.11
N GLY A 120 -6.28 -9.49 33.99
CA GLY A 120 -5.12 -8.63 33.70
C GLY A 120 -5.42 -7.25 33.14
N LEU A 121 -6.37 -6.51 33.74
CA LEU A 121 -6.49 -5.07 33.49
C LEU A 121 -5.25 -4.37 34.00
N SER A 122 -4.49 -3.77 33.09
CA SER A 122 -3.26 -3.08 33.41
C SER A 122 -3.24 -1.75 32.69
N LEU A 123 -3.25 -0.66 33.47
CA LEU A 123 -3.07 0.69 32.94
C LEU A 123 -1.82 0.79 32.08
N THR A 124 -0.73 0.16 32.52
CA THR A 124 0.54 0.10 31.79
C THR A 124 0.38 -0.56 30.43
N ALA A 125 -0.28 -1.73 30.36
CA ALA A 125 -0.50 -2.42 29.10
C ALA A 125 -1.41 -1.61 28.15
N THR A 126 -2.45 -0.98 28.69
CA THR A 126 -3.36 -0.13 27.90
C THR A 126 -2.67 1.11 27.36
N VAL A 127 -1.84 1.78 28.16
CA VAL A 127 -1.04 2.94 27.71
C VAL A 127 -0.08 2.52 26.59
N TYR A 128 0.62 1.39 26.72
CA TYR A 128 1.50 0.91 25.65
C TYR A 128 0.75 0.55 24.37
N ALA A 129 -0.42 -0.10 24.48
CA ALA A 129 -1.26 -0.40 23.32
C ALA A 129 -1.73 0.89 22.62
N LEU A 130 -2.14 1.90 23.37
CA LEU A 130 -2.52 3.21 22.84
C LEU A 130 -1.36 3.93 22.14
N MET A 131 -0.16 3.90 22.73
CA MET A 131 1.03 4.46 22.07
C MET A 131 1.31 3.79 20.73
N GLN A 132 1.18 2.46 20.68
CA GLN A 132 1.37 1.70 19.45
C GLN A 132 0.30 2.04 18.40
N GLU A 133 -0.95 2.20 18.83
CA GLU A 133 -2.05 2.62 17.98
C GLU A 133 -1.79 4.00 17.38
N TRP A 134 -1.42 4.98 18.21
CA TRP A 134 -1.11 6.34 17.75
C TRP A 134 0.08 6.38 16.80
N ALA A 135 1.14 5.60 17.08
CA ALA A 135 2.26 5.44 16.16
C ALA A 135 1.78 4.88 14.81
N SER A 136 0.94 3.84 14.82
CA SER A 136 0.40 3.23 13.58
C SER A 136 -0.48 4.20 12.78
N ALA A 137 -1.27 5.03 13.47
CA ALA A 137 -2.11 6.06 12.87
C ALA A 137 -1.24 7.16 12.22
N ALA A 138 -0.16 7.58 12.87
CA ALA A 138 0.80 8.53 12.33
C ALA A 138 1.48 7.99 11.05
N VAL A 139 1.93 6.72 11.04
CA VAL A 139 2.45 6.07 9.82
C VAL A 139 1.40 6.07 8.72
N THR A 140 0.16 5.70 9.04
CA THR A 140 -0.91 5.61 8.05
C THR A 140 -1.25 7.00 7.47
N SER A 141 -1.28 8.03 8.31
CA SER A 141 -1.44 9.42 7.87
C SER A 141 -0.30 9.85 6.95
N GLY A 142 0.96 9.53 7.30
CA GLY A 142 2.12 9.76 6.45
C GLY A 142 2.01 9.02 5.10
N ARG A 143 1.60 7.75 5.10
CA ARG A 143 1.34 6.96 3.90
C ARG A 143 0.25 7.58 3.02
N ARG A 144 -0.81 8.12 3.61
CA ARG A 144 -1.91 8.81 2.90
C ARG A 144 -1.49 10.18 2.35
N ALA A 145 -0.71 10.95 3.09
CA ALA A 145 -0.15 12.21 2.60
C ALA A 145 0.76 11.94 1.40
N PHE A 146 1.56 10.87 1.49
CA PHE A 146 2.41 10.44 0.40
C PHE A 146 1.61 9.92 -0.82
N SER A 147 0.58 9.09 -0.62
CA SER A 147 -0.23 8.57 -1.75
C SER A 147 -0.99 9.65 -2.51
N ARG A 148 -1.25 10.82 -1.89
CA ARG A 148 -1.80 11.98 -2.59
C ARG A 148 -0.81 12.62 -3.56
N VAL A 149 0.49 12.54 -3.27
CA VAL A 149 1.53 13.17 -4.09
C VAL A 149 2.17 12.18 -5.07
N ALA A 150 2.28 10.90 -4.66
CA ALA A 150 2.79 9.79 -5.46
C ALA A 150 1.87 8.57 -5.25
N PRO A 151 0.76 8.49 -6.02
CA PRO A 151 -0.22 7.42 -5.86
C PRO A 151 0.38 6.06 -6.25
N PRO A 152 -0.20 4.97 -5.70
CA PRO A 152 0.32 3.63 -5.88
C PRO A 152 0.34 3.23 -7.37
N LEU A 153 1.41 2.52 -7.74
CA LEU A 153 1.73 2.11 -9.12
C LEU A 153 0.65 1.22 -9.77
N THR A 154 -0.25 0.64 -8.98
CA THR A 154 -1.41 -0.11 -9.45
C THR A 154 -2.48 0.79 -10.08
N GLU A 155 -2.58 2.04 -9.64
CA GLU A 155 -3.54 3.02 -10.18
C GLU A 155 -2.93 3.89 -11.28
N MET A 156 -1.62 4.11 -11.22
CA MET A 156 -0.91 4.84 -12.27
C MET A 156 -0.53 3.91 -13.41
N ARG A 157 -1.25 4.03 -14.54
CA ARG A 157 -0.94 3.41 -15.84
C ARG A 157 0.46 3.77 -16.37
N GLY A 158 1.55 3.31 -15.74
CA GLY A 158 2.94 3.35 -16.21
C GLY A 158 3.58 4.70 -16.59
N GLN A 159 2.79 5.76 -16.82
CA GLN A 159 3.23 7.03 -17.38
C GLN A 159 3.69 8.03 -16.31
N LEU A 160 3.18 7.90 -15.09
CA LEU A 160 3.55 8.82 -14.00
C LEU A 160 4.76 8.34 -13.19
N ALA A 161 5.06 7.03 -13.18
CA ALA A 161 6.35 6.52 -12.70
C ALA A 161 7.53 6.97 -13.57
N VAL A 162 7.26 7.41 -14.81
CA VAL A 162 8.24 8.03 -15.71
C VAL A 162 8.25 9.56 -15.55
N ALA A 163 7.18 10.16 -15.04
CA ALA A 163 7.03 11.61 -14.95
C ALA A 163 7.70 12.25 -13.73
N LEU A 164 7.93 11.49 -12.65
CA LEU A 164 8.65 12.02 -11.49
C LEU A 164 10.15 11.67 -11.55
N PRO A 165 11.05 12.67 -11.62
CA PRO A 165 12.48 12.44 -11.42
C PRO A 165 12.74 11.82 -10.04
N ALA A 166 13.69 10.88 -9.96
CA ALA A 166 14.07 10.22 -8.70
C ALA A 166 14.41 11.22 -7.58
N ALA A 167 15.04 12.35 -7.92
CA ALA A 167 15.36 13.43 -6.99
C ALA A 167 14.11 14.09 -6.38
N SER A 168 13.04 14.28 -7.17
CA SER A 168 11.77 14.82 -6.70
C SER A 168 11.05 13.83 -5.78
N LEU A 169 11.13 12.53 -6.09
CA LEU A 169 10.59 11.46 -5.24
C LEU A 169 11.31 11.39 -3.90
N GLU A 170 12.64 11.49 -3.87
CA GLU A 170 13.43 11.48 -2.64
C GLU A 170 13.11 12.67 -1.73
N LEU A 171 12.94 13.85 -2.31
CA LEU A 171 12.61 15.07 -1.57
C LEU A 171 11.19 14.97 -0.97
N LEU A 172 10.24 14.42 -1.73
CA LEU A 172 8.88 14.16 -1.25
C LEU A 172 8.82 13.08 -0.17
N LEU A 173 9.58 11.98 -0.33
CA LEU A 173 9.69 10.95 0.69
C LEU A 173 10.24 11.55 1.97
N ARG A 174 11.35 12.30 1.90
CA ARG A 174 11.98 12.95 3.06
C ARG A 174 11.05 13.95 3.74
N ASN A 175 10.27 14.72 2.99
CA ASN A 175 9.33 15.68 3.55
C ASN A 175 8.14 14.98 4.22
N ALA A 176 7.60 13.92 3.61
CA ALA A 176 6.50 13.16 4.17
C ALA A 176 6.90 12.39 5.43
N THR A 177 8.10 11.79 5.44
CA THR A 177 8.63 11.10 6.63
C THR A 177 8.89 12.09 7.77
N LYS A 178 9.49 13.25 7.46
CA LYS A 178 9.70 14.33 8.42
C LYS A 178 8.39 14.85 8.99
N ALA A 179 7.39 15.13 8.14
CA ALA A 179 6.09 15.62 8.59
C ALA A 179 5.34 14.59 9.46
N ALA A 180 5.39 13.30 9.11
CA ALA A 180 4.78 12.24 9.91
C ALA A 180 5.46 12.10 11.28
N TYR A 181 6.78 12.21 11.31
CA TYR A 181 7.57 12.18 12.54
C TYR A 181 7.30 13.42 13.41
N GLU A 182 7.29 14.62 12.83
CA GLU A 182 6.97 15.87 13.52
C GLU A 182 5.55 15.89 14.07
N ALA A 183 4.56 15.37 13.32
CA ALA A 183 3.18 15.25 13.80
C ALA A 183 3.06 14.29 14.99
N PHE A 184 3.81 13.19 14.96
CA PHE A 184 3.87 12.26 16.09
C PHE A 184 4.55 12.90 17.29
N LEU A 185 5.70 13.57 17.10
CA LEU A 185 6.40 14.27 18.18
C LEU A 185 5.56 15.41 18.77
N ALA A 186 4.85 16.17 17.94
CA ALA A 186 3.95 17.22 18.41
C ALA A 186 2.80 16.65 19.27
N ARG A 187 2.28 15.48 18.90
CA ARG A 187 1.26 14.78 19.68
C ARG A 187 1.83 14.19 20.97
N LEU A 188 3.07 13.71 20.96
CA LEU A 188 3.75 13.28 22.17
C LEU A 188 4.04 14.46 23.11
N ALA A 189 4.46 15.61 22.56
CA ALA A 189 4.73 16.83 23.32
C ALA A 189 3.45 17.41 23.95
N SER A 190 2.28 17.27 23.31
CA SER A 190 1.01 17.64 23.95
C SER A 190 0.58 16.67 25.06
N VAL A 191 1.15 15.47 25.06
CA VAL A 191 0.80 14.37 25.97
C VAL A 191 1.78 14.28 27.14
N ALA A 192 2.84 15.06 27.15
CA ALA A 192 3.91 14.85 28.08
C ALA A 192 4.42 16.20 28.60
N ASP A 193 4.32 16.40 29.92
CA ASP A 193 4.71 17.65 30.56
C ASP A 193 6.23 17.90 30.44
N ALA A 194 6.58 19.19 30.45
CA ALA A 194 7.75 19.79 29.80
C ALA A 194 9.15 19.36 30.27
N ASP A 195 9.30 18.55 31.32
CA ASP A 195 10.60 18.41 31.99
C ASP A 195 11.43 17.19 31.56
N ASP A 196 10.86 16.00 31.29
CA ASP A 196 11.60 14.91 30.62
C ASP A 196 10.71 13.76 30.09
N PRO A 197 9.84 14.01 29.09
CA PRO A 197 8.97 12.98 28.55
C PRO A 197 9.62 12.08 27.50
N ALA A 198 10.81 12.43 27.03
CA ALA A 198 11.40 11.85 25.83
C ALA A 198 11.93 10.43 26.04
N ALA A 199 12.53 10.12 27.21
CA ALA A 199 13.33 8.92 27.38
C ALA A 199 12.53 7.61 27.26
N TRP A 200 11.34 7.52 27.87
CA TRP A 200 10.52 6.30 27.83
C TRP A 200 9.70 6.15 26.53
N LEU A 201 9.47 7.26 25.82
CA LEU A 201 8.81 7.30 24.51
C LEU A 201 9.80 7.11 23.36
N GLN A 202 11.10 7.29 23.60
CA GLN A 202 12.16 7.17 22.62
C GLN A 202 12.16 5.83 21.85
N PRO A 203 11.91 4.67 22.49
CA PRO A 203 11.79 3.40 21.76
C PRO A 203 10.66 3.41 20.72
N TYR A 204 9.54 4.07 21.01
CA TYR A 204 8.40 4.18 20.09
C TYR A 204 8.67 5.16 18.95
N ALA A 205 9.32 6.29 19.25
CA ALA A 205 9.78 7.22 18.23
C ALA A 205 10.81 6.58 17.28
N GLU A 206 11.73 5.76 17.81
CA GLU A 206 12.70 5.01 17.02
C GLU A 206 12.06 3.90 16.19
N GLN A 207 11.13 3.12 16.77
CA GLN A 207 10.35 2.13 16.03
C GLN A 207 9.56 2.78 14.90
N LEU A 208 8.95 3.94 15.15
CA LEU A 208 8.25 4.72 14.14
C LEU A 208 9.21 5.17 13.03
N ARG A 209 10.38 5.71 13.39
CA ARG A 209 11.40 6.12 12.43
C ARG A 209 11.82 4.95 11.53
N ILE A 210 12.15 3.80 12.12
CA ILE A 210 12.52 2.58 11.39
C ILE A 210 11.38 2.13 10.46
N ALA A 211 10.13 2.13 10.94
CA ALA A 211 8.98 1.72 10.14
C ALA A 211 8.74 2.67 8.95
N VAL A 212 8.86 3.97 9.18
CA VAL A 212 8.70 5.02 8.17
C VAL A 212 9.83 4.98 7.13
N GLU A 213 11.08 4.80 7.58
CA GLU A 213 12.24 4.60 6.69
C GLU A 213 12.14 3.31 5.88
N GLY A 214 11.69 2.21 6.50
CA GLY A 214 11.45 0.93 5.85
C GLY A 214 10.37 1.01 4.76
N GLU A 215 9.27 1.71 5.02
CA GLU A 215 8.22 1.97 4.01
C GLU A 215 8.75 2.86 2.88
N ALA A 216 9.53 3.90 3.19
CA ALA A 216 10.17 4.73 2.17
C ALA A 216 11.11 3.91 1.27
N ALA A 217 11.91 3.00 1.85
CA ALA A 217 12.79 2.11 1.11
C ALA A 217 12.01 1.14 0.20
N ARG A 218 10.94 0.51 0.71
CA ARG A 218 10.05 -0.36 -0.10
C ARG A 218 9.48 0.39 -1.30
N ARG A 219 9.10 1.67 -1.13
CA ARG A 219 8.58 2.49 -2.21
C ARG A 219 9.64 2.90 -3.23
N ARG A 220 10.88 3.16 -2.83
CA ARG A 220 12.01 3.36 -3.77
C ARG A 220 12.19 2.14 -4.67
N LEU A 221 12.17 0.95 -4.08
CA LEU A 221 12.28 -0.31 -4.83
C LEU A 221 11.12 -0.49 -5.81
N ALA A 222 9.89 -0.22 -5.36
CA ALA A 222 8.72 -0.30 -6.22
C ALA A 222 8.80 0.70 -7.40
N HIS A 223 9.25 1.92 -7.15
CA HIS A 223 9.44 2.94 -8.19
C HIS A 223 10.53 2.55 -9.18
N ALA A 224 11.68 2.05 -8.71
CA ALA A 224 12.75 1.56 -9.57
C ALA A 224 12.27 0.40 -10.47
N HIS A 225 11.53 -0.54 -9.90
CA HIS A 225 10.93 -1.64 -10.65
C HIS A 225 9.92 -1.14 -11.70
N ALA A 226 9.07 -0.17 -11.36
CA ALA A 226 8.13 0.42 -12.30
C ALA A 226 8.82 1.19 -13.43
N ALA A 227 9.89 1.94 -13.12
CA ALA A 227 10.69 2.63 -14.12
C ALA A 227 11.36 1.64 -15.09
N ALA A 228 11.88 0.52 -14.57
CA ALA A 228 12.44 -0.55 -15.40
C ALA A 228 11.38 -1.17 -16.32
N LEU A 229 10.20 -1.52 -15.80
CA LEU A 229 9.08 -2.03 -16.60
C LEU A 229 8.60 -1.02 -17.65
N ALA A 230 8.61 0.27 -17.34
CA ALA A 230 8.23 1.32 -18.30
C ALA A 230 9.26 1.45 -19.43
N GLN A 231 10.56 1.36 -19.12
CA GLN A 231 11.61 1.32 -20.13
C GLN A 231 11.50 0.08 -21.02
N GLU A 232 11.27 -1.09 -20.44
CA GLU A 232 11.08 -2.34 -21.19
C GLU A 232 9.87 -2.24 -22.14
N ARG A 233 8.76 -1.67 -21.67
CA ARG A 233 7.57 -1.40 -22.51
C ARG A 233 7.87 -0.40 -23.62
N ALA A 234 8.65 0.64 -23.36
CA ALA A 234 9.03 1.64 -24.37
C ALA A 234 9.92 1.01 -25.45
N VAL A 235 10.91 0.19 -25.05
CA VAL A 235 11.77 -0.56 -25.98
C VAL A 235 10.94 -1.57 -26.78
N SER A 236 10.04 -2.30 -26.13
CA SER A 236 9.14 -3.25 -26.79
C SER A 236 8.23 -2.59 -27.83
N ARG A 237 7.78 -1.36 -27.57
CA ARG A 237 7.01 -0.57 -28.54
C ARG A 237 7.88 -0.17 -29.73
N ARG A 238 9.08 0.38 -29.49
CA ARG A 238 10.02 0.73 -30.56
C ARG A 238 10.34 -0.47 -31.47
N LEU A 239 10.62 -1.63 -30.88
CA LEU A 239 10.88 -2.85 -31.64
C LEU A 239 9.67 -3.32 -32.48
N ARG A 240 8.45 -3.14 -31.98
CA ARG A 240 7.23 -3.43 -32.76
C ARG A 240 7.03 -2.44 -33.89
N ASP A 241 7.29 -1.16 -33.65
CA ASP A 241 7.18 -0.11 -34.65
C ASP A 241 8.21 -0.33 -35.78
N GLU A 242 9.45 -0.71 -35.44
CA GLU A 242 10.50 -1.08 -36.41
C GLU A 242 10.14 -2.35 -37.18
N ALA A 243 9.58 -3.37 -36.52
CA ALA A 243 9.12 -4.58 -37.17
C ALA A 243 7.93 -4.34 -38.11
N GLY A 244 7.02 -3.42 -37.74
CA GLY A 244 5.93 -2.96 -38.59
C GLY A 244 6.45 -2.24 -39.84
N ALA A 245 7.35 -1.26 -39.66
CA ALA A 245 7.98 -0.55 -40.76
C ALA A 245 8.73 -1.50 -41.72
N SER A 246 9.42 -2.50 -41.19
CA SER A 246 10.12 -3.51 -42.00
C SER A 246 9.17 -4.40 -42.81
N ARG A 247 8.01 -4.76 -42.23
CA ARG A 247 6.96 -5.51 -42.95
C ARG A 247 6.36 -4.69 -44.07
N ASP A 248 6.04 -3.43 -43.81
CA ASP A 248 5.50 -2.51 -44.81
C ASP A 248 6.48 -2.32 -45.99
N GLU A 249 7.77 -2.25 -45.70
CA GLU A 249 8.82 -2.15 -46.73
C GLU A 249 8.89 -3.43 -47.58
N ILE A 250 8.83 -4.61 -46.96
CA ILE A 250 8.79 -5.90 -47.68
C ILE A 250 7.55 -5.99 -48.58
N GLU A 251 6.38 -5.61 -48.06
CA GLU A 251 5.14 -5.59 -48.84
C GLU A 251 5.23 -4.64 -50.03
N ARG A 252 5.84 -3.46 -49.86
CA ARG A 252 6.11 -2.53 -50.96
C ARG A 252 7.03 -3.13 -52.02
N LEU A 253 8.13 -3.79 -51.61
CA LEU A 253 9.06 -4.44 -52.54
C LEU A 253 8.38 -5.59 -53.31
N LEU A 254 7.53 -6.37 -52.64
CA LEU A 254 6.74 -7.43 -53.28
C LEU A 254 5.74 -6.84 -54.28
N ALA A 255 5.04 -5.75 -53.93
CA ALA A 255 4.12 -5.07 -54.84
C ALA A 255 4.83 -4.52 -56.09
N LEU A 256 6.03 -3.95 -55.94
CA LEU A 256 6.86 -3.49 -57.07
C LEU A 256 7.29 -4.65 -57.98
N ARG A 257 7.68 -5.80 -57.41
CA ARG A 257 8.03 -7.00 -58.17
C ARG A 257 6.82 -7.58 -58.91
N ASP A 258 5.66 -7.58 -58.29
CA ASP A 258 4.44 -8.02 -58.95
C ASP A 258 4.07 -7.10 -60.11
N ALA A 259 4.22 -5.79 -59.96
CA ALA A 259 4.01 -4.82 -61.03
C ALA A 259 4.98 -5.03 -62.21
N SER A 260 6.28 -5.27 -61.94
CA SER A 260 7.25 -5.56 -63.01
C SER A 260 6.94 -6.87 -63.73
N SER A 261 6.55 -7.92 -63.01
CA SER A 261 6.13 -9.20 -63.62
C SER A 261 4.88 -9.05 -64.49
N ARG A 262 3.99 -8.10 -64.18
CA ARG A 262 2.83 -7.80 -65.03
C ARG A 262 3.26 -7.09 -66.31
N LEU A 263 4.18 -6.14 -66.22
CA LEU A 263 4.73 -5.45 -67.41
C LEU A 263 5.46 -6.42 -68.34
N GLU A 264 6.24 -7.36 -67.80
CA GLU A 264 6.87 -8.42 -68.59
C GLU A 264 5.85 -9.32 -69.29
N ARG A 265 4.77 -9.71 -68.59
CA ARG A 265 3.66 -10.46 -69.19
C ARG A 265 2.98 -9.69 -70.31
N TRP A 266 2.72 -8.39 -70.12
CA TRP A 266 2.13 -7.54 -71.15
C TRP A 266 3.06 -7.35 -72.36
N ARG A 267 4.37 -7.19 -72.15
CA ARG A 267 5.34 -7.17 -73.24
C ARG A 267 5.37 -8.49 -74.02
N GLY A 268 5.31 -9.62 -73.33
CA GLY A 268 5.21 -10.93 -73.96
C GLY A 268 3.95 -11.04 -74.83
N LEU A 269 2.80 -10.63 -74.30
CA LEU A 269 1.54 -10.63 -75.05
C LEU A 269 1.55 -9.65 -76.23
N ALA A 270 2.14 -8.47 -76.08
CA ALA A 270 2.28 -7.49 -77.16
C ALA A 270 3.20 -8.01 -78.28
N ALA A 271 4.30 -8.68 -77.92
CA ALA A 271 5.18 -9.32 -78.89
C ALA A 271 4.48 -10.46 -79.64
N ASP A 272 3.71 -11.30 -78.93
CA ASP A 272 2.93 -12.38 -79.54
C ASP A 272 1.84 -11.81 -80.47
N LEU A 273 1.15 -10.73 -80.08
CA LEU A 273 0.17 -10.02 -80.93
C LEU A 273 0.80 -9.38 -82.16
N ALA A 274 1.97 -8.74 -82.01
CA ALA A 274 2.70 -8.16 -83.13
C ALA A 274 3.12 -9.25 -84.14
N MET A 275 3.57 -10.41 -83.65
CA MET A 275 3.86 -11.57 -84.50
C MET A 275 2.61 -12.09 -85.22
N PHE A 276 1.46 -12.15 -84.54
CA PHE A 276 0.18 -12.50 -85.16
C PHE A 276 -0.25 -11.48 -86.23
N ALA A 277 -0.13 -10.18 -85.96
CA ALA A 277 -0.46 -9.14 -86.93
C ALA A 277 0.45 -9.19 -88.17
N LEU A 278 1.74 -9.47 -87.98
CA LEU A 278 2.69 -9.64 -89.08
C LEU A 278 2.41 -10.90 -89.90
N ALA A 279 2.00 -11.99 -89.25
CA ALA A 279 1.57 -13.22 -89.92
C ALA A 279 0.21 -13.09 -90.63
N ALA A 280 -0.73 -12.31 -90.07
CA ALA A 280 -2.01 -12.03 -90.72
C ALA A 280 -1.84 -11.03 -91.89
N GLY A 281 -0.98 -10.03 -91.74
CA GLY A 281 -0.65 -9.07 -92.80
C GLY A 281 0.01 -9.73 -94.02
N SER A 282 0.79 -10.78 -93.82
CA SER A 282 1.34 -11.57 -94.94
C SER A 282 0.29 -12.44 -95.66
N ALA A 283 -0.87 -12.70 -95.03
CA ALA A 283 -1.96 -13.47 -95.63
C ALA A 283 -2.98 -12.60 -96.40
N VAL A 284 -3.04 -11.28 -96.15
CA VAL A 284 -4.06 -10.39 -96.72
C VAL A 284 -3.53 -9.52 -97.87
N LEU A 285 -2.23 -9.50 -98.17
CA LEU A 285 -1.70 -8.78 -99.34
C LEU A 285 -2.01 -9.53 -100.65
N PRO A 286 -2.89 -9.00 -101.53
CA PRO A 286 -3.09 -9.55 -102.86
C PRO A 286 -2.00 -8.97 -103.77
N GLY A 287 -1.11 -9.85 -104.25
CA GLY A 287 -0.32 -9.69 -105.48
C GLY A 287 0.31 -8.33 -105.78
N GLY A 288 1.61 -8.18 -105.51
CA GLY A 288 2.37 -7.03 -106.01
C GLY A 288 3.86 -7.07 -105.73
N GLY A 289 4.60 -7.83 -106.57
CA GLY A 289 5.99 -7.57 -106.96
C GLY A 289 7.06 -7.37 -105.87
N GLY A 290 7.85 -8.41 -105.60
CA GLY A 290 9.20 -8.22 -105.02
C GLY A 290 9.81 -9.41 -104.29
N LEU A 291 8.99 -10.29 -103.70
CA LEU A 291 9.46 -11.36 -102.80
C LEU A 291 9.29 -12.79 -103.35
N ASN A 292 9.35 -12.98 -104.67
CA ASN A 292 9.16 -14.30 -105.30
C ASN A 292 10.35 -15.28 -105.14
N ARG A 293 11.43 -14.93 -104.43
CA ARG A 293 12.56 -15.85 -104.19
C ARG A 293 12.52 -16.60 -102.84
N LEU A 294 11.56 -16.32 -101.97
CA LEU A 294 11.40 -17.02 -100.66
C LEU A 294 10.10 -17.84 -100.57
N GLY A 295 9.48 -18.15 -101.71
CA GLY A 295 8.15 -18.75 -101.83
C GLY A 295 7.92 -20.11 -101.14
N PRO A 296 8.86 -21.06 -101.07
CA PRO A 296 8.58 -22.35 -100.43
C PRO A 296 8.67 -22.30 -98.90
N ALA A 297 9.53 -21.43 -98.35
CA ALA A 297 9.75 -21.35 -96.90
C ALA A 297 8.62 -20.62 -96.16
N LEU A 298 7.98 -19.64 -96.81
CA LEU A 298 6.94 -18.81 -96.18
C LEU A 298 5.53 -19.42 -96.21
N ARG A 299 5.26 -20.42 -97.08
CA ARG A 299 3.96 -21.12 -97.10
C ARG A 299 3.75 -22.08 -95.93
N VAL A 300 4.82 -22.55 -95.28
CA VAL A 300 4.77 -23.46 -94.12
C VAL A 300 4.76 -22.69 -92.80
N ALA A 301 5.06 -21.37 -92.83
CA ALA A 301 5.17 -20.54 -91.64
C ALA A 301 3.89 -20.48 -90.80
N PRO A 302 2.67 -20.32 -91.36
CA PRO A 302 1.44 -20.27 -90.55
C PRO A 302 1.19 -21.58 -89.78
N ALA A 303 1.49 -22.72 -90.41
CA ALA A 303 1.35 -24.04 -89.79
C ALA A 303 2.38 -24.25 -88.66
N LEU A 304 3.64 -23.81 -88.86
CA LEU A 304 4.68 -23.88 -87.84
C LEU A 304 4.42 -22.91 -86.67
N PHE A 305 3.86 -21.73 -86.93
CA PHE A 305 3.45 -20.81 -85.87
C PHE A 305 2.24 -21.34 -85.10
N SER A 306 1.26 -21.99 -85.75
CA SER A 306 0.15 -22.64 -85.05
C SER A 306 0.59 -23.83 -84.19
N SER A 307 1.57 -24.63 -84.64
CA SER A 307 2.10 -25.74 -83.86
C SER A 307 3.00 -25.27 -82.72
N LEU A 308 3.78 -24.21 -82.89
CA LEU A 308 4.53 -23.56 -81.80
C LEU A 308 3.60 -22.90 -80.77
N PHE A 309 2.48 -22.30 -81.20
CA PHE A 309 1.50 -21.71 -80.30
C PHE A 309 0.76 -22.80 -79.50
N ALA A 310 0.33 -23.88 -80.16
CA ALA A 310 -0.23 -25.05 -79.49
C ALA A 310 0.77 -25.67 -78.50
N TRP A 311 2.05 -25.79 -78.88
CA TRP A 311 3.10 -26.31 -78.01
C TRP A 311 3.37 -25.39 -76.80
N ARG A 312 3.28 -24.06 -76.97
CA ARG A 312 3.49 -23.09 -75.89
C ARG A 312 2.30 -22.99 -74.93
N VAL A 313 1.08 -23.23 -75.41
CA VAL A 313 -0.12 -23.36 -74.58
C VAL A 313 -0.10 -24.67 -73.78
N ILE A 314 0.36 -25.77 -74.40
CA ILE A 314 0.48 -27.09 -73.75
C ILE A 314 1.63 -27.14 -72.72
N ARG A 315 2.70 -26.34 -72.89
CA ARG A 315 3.82 -26.25 -71.93
C ARG A 315 3.64 -25.24 -70.79
N ARG A 316 2.51 -24.53 -70.68
CA ARG A 316 2.25 -23.76 -69.45
C ARG A 316 2.10 -24.76 -68.30
N PRO A 317 2.96 -24.73 -67.28
CA PRO A 317 2.83 -25.67 -66.19
C PRO A 317 1.49 -25.38 -65.48
N VAL A 318 0.80 -26.44 -65.07
CA VAL A 318 -0.41 -26.41 -64.25
C VAL A 318 -0.03 -26.55 -62.75
N PRO A 319 0.59 -25.57 -62.07
CA PRO A 319 0.65 -25.59 -60.61
C PRO A 319 -0.32 -24.58 -59.97
N ALA A 320 -1.01 -23.75 -60.76
CA ALA A 320 -1.95 -22.76 -60.22
C ALA A 320 -3.31 -23.36 -59.83
N LEU A 321 -3.85 -24.32 -60.61
CA LEU A 321 -5.14 -24.95 -60.29
C LEU A 321 -5.03 -25.98 -59.15
N LEU A 322 -3.91 -26.71 -59.04
CA LEU A 322 -3.69 -27.68 -57.96
C LEU A 322 -3.38 -27.04 -56.60
N ARG A 323 -2.84 -25.81 -56.53
CA ARG A 323 -2.72 -25.06 -55.26
C ARG A 323 -4.04 -24.47 -54.78
N SER A 324 -4.97 -24.14 -55.68
CA SER A 324 -6.30 -23.63 -55.29
C SER A 324 -7.22 -24.72 -54.72
N LEU A 325 -6.98 -25.99 -55.05
CA LEU A 325 -7.72 -27.13 -54.48
C LEU A 325 -7.08 -27.69 -53.20
N GLY A 326 -5.78 -27.46 -52.98
CA GLY A 326 -5.08 -27.86 -51.74
C GLY A 326 -5.42 -27.02 -50.50
N HIS A 327 -5.96 -25.82 -50.67
CA HIS A 327 -6.41 -24.97 -49.55
C HIS A 327 -7.90 -25.16 -49.18
N ALA A 328 -8.64 -25.99 -49.92
CA ALA A 328 -10.07 -26.20 -49.68
C ALA A 328 -10.41 -27.42 -48.80
N LEU A 329 -9.41 -28.16 -48.28
CA LEU A 329 -9.62 -29.39 -47.49
C LEU A 329 -8.92 -29.43 -46.12
N HIS A 330 -8.62 -28.28 -45.50
CA HIS A 330 -8.23 -28.24 -44.08
C HIS A 330 -9.22 -27.40 -43.25
N LEU A 331 -10.23 -28.07 -42.72
CA LEU A 331 -10.88 -27.78 -41.43
C LEU A 331 -10.73 -29.06 -40.57
N PRO A 332 -10.79 -29.05 -39.23
CA PRO A 332 -10.93 -27.95 -38.27
C PRO A 332 -9.97 -28.06 -37.05
N GLY A 333 -10.05 -27.10 -36.11
CA GLY A 333 -9.93 -27.41 -34.67
C GLY A 333 -8.61 -27.10 -33.97
N CYS A 334 -8.57 -25.97 -33.26
CA CYS A 334 -8.38 -25.90 -31.80
C CYS A 334 -8.12 -24.43 -31.43
N ALA A 335 -9.17 -23.74 -30.98
CA ALA A 335 -9.02 -22.49 -30.25
C ALA A 335 -8.43 -22.83 -28.87
N PRO A 336 -7.30 -22.24 -28.44
CA PRO A 336 -6.94 -22.28 -27.03
C PRO A 336 -7.92 -21.39 -26.26
N ALA A 337 -8.57 -22.00 -25.27
CA ALA A 337 -9.47 -21.35 -24.33
C ALA A 337 -8.80 -20.16 -23.60
N PRO A 338 -9.56 -19.10 -23.27
CA PRO A 338 -9.03 -18.02 -22.44
C PRO A 338 -8.76 -18.52 -21.01
N PRO A 339 -7.68 -18.07 -20.36
CA PRO A 339 -7.41 -18.44 -18.97
C PRO A 339 -8.48 -17.85 -18.07
N ALA A 340 -9.17 -18.74 -17.35
CA ALA A 340 -10.06 -18.40 -16.26
C ALA A 340 -9.27 -17.69 -15.15
N ALA A 341 -9.84 -16.59 -14.68
CA ALA A 341 -9.41 -15.90 -13.47
C ALA A 341 -10.04 -16.58 -12.24
N ALA A 342 -9.26 -16.57 -11.15
CA ALA A 342 -9.64 -16.63 -9.73
C ALA A 342 -10.21 -17.94 -9.16
N ASP A 343 -9.43 -18.52 -8.24
CA ASP A 343 -9.74 -18.77 -6.81
C ASP A 343 -8.51 -19.51 -6.24
N ALA A 344 -7.67 -18.99 -5.33
CA ALA A 344 -7.89 -18.33 -4.03
C ALA A 344 -8.55 -19.23 -2.98
N THR A 345 -7.82 -20.28 -2.59
CA THR A 345 -7.74 -20.76 -1.20
C THR A 345 -6.28 -20.83 -0.80
#